data_AF-A0A535HKY9-F1
#
_entry.id   AF-A0A535HKY9-F1
#
_cell.length_a   1.000
_cell.length_b   1.000
_cell.length_c   1.000
_cell.angle_alpha   90.00
_cell.angle_beta   90.00
_cell.angle_gamma   90.00
#
_symmetry.space_group_name_H-M   'P 1'
#
loop_
_entity.id
_entity.type
_entity.pdbx_description
1 polymer ?
#
loop_
_entity_poly.entity_id
_entity_poly.type
_entity_poly.pdbx_seq_one_letter_code
_entity_poly.pdbx_strand_id
1 'polypeptide(L)'
;MLLDAVGIWFTYGLIAHDGAFVATIVLLVLGVINVAFIFEALAPLRWIVPGLALMVVFVLYPVMNTVSVALTNYGNGHLLTKQQAIAQFESKYYSPPGAPTYAWRAYRSSDDTFLLWLTDPQGQSFIGDPKSGIAAVRADDPRFGPKDDDGLPKTIGTYTKLSRLEVFPYLSTLQSFTLQAPLGILRIVSLDAAPVAIAKYAYDPVRDVLVDRETGTEYRNLDGTFTAANGEELAPGFSSFV
;
A
#
# COMPACT_ATOMS: atom_id res chain seq x y z
N MET A 1 0.26 37.86 -11.42
CA MET A 1 -1.02 37.45 -10.78
C MET A 1 -1.55 36.12 -11.30
N LEU A 2 -1.98 35.99 -12.57
CA LEU A 2 -2.44 34.69 -13.10
C LEU A 2 -1.31 33.64 -13.10
N LEU A 3 -0.11 34.02 -13.53
CA LEU A 3 1.08 33.15 -13.53
C LEU A 3 1.42 32.63 -12.12
N ASP A 4 1.37 33.51 -11.12
CA ASP A 4 1.68 33.15 -9.74
C ASP A 4 0.63 32.21 -9.16
N ALA A 5 -0.66 32.46 -9.45
CA ALA A 5 -1.75 31.58 -9.03
C ALA A 5 -1.61 30.17 -9.62
N VAL A 6 -1.31 30.06 -10.92
CA VAL A 6 -1.05 28.77 -11.59
C VAL A 6 0.20 28.11 -11.03
N GLY A 7 1.27 28.88 -10.82
CA GLY A 7 2.54 28.38 -10.28
C GLY A 7 2.43 27.86 -8.85
N ILE A 8 1.70 28.56 -7.98
CA ILE A 8 1.45 28.13 -6.60
C ILE A 8 0.55 26.89 -6.58
N TRP A 9 -0.50 26.85 -7.39
CA TRP A 9 -1.37 25.67 -7.51
C TRP A 9 -0.58 24.44 -7.99
N PHE A 10 0.27 24.61 -9.00
CA PHE A 10 1.14 23.55 -9.52
C PHE A 10 2.15 23.07 -8.46
N THR A 11 2.76 24.00 -7.73
CA THR A 11 3.69 23.71 -6.63
C THR A 11 3.00 22.90 -5.53
N TYR A 12 1.78 23.26 -5.16
CA TYR A 12 0.98 22.51 -4.18
C TYR A 12 0.71 21.08 -4.66
N GLY A 13 0.34 20.90 -5.93
CA GLY A 13 0.16 19.58 -6.54
C GLY A 13 1.43 18.73 -6.51
N LEU A 14 2.59 19.34 -6.79
CA LEU A 14 3.88 18.64 -6.71
C LEU A 14 4.19 18.17 -5.28
N ILE A 15 4.01 19.02 -4.27
CA ILE A 15 4.26 18.66 -2.87
C ILE A 15 3.34 17.52 -2.42
N ALA A 16 2.08 17.52 -2.87
CA ALA A 16 1.11 16.47 -2.55
C ALA A 16 1.47 15.09 -3.13
N HIS A 17 2.38 15.02 -4.10
CA HIS A 17 2.80 13.79 -4.79
C HIS A 17 4.32 13.54 -4.68
N ASP A 18 4.93 13.87 -3.53
CA ASP A 18 6.36 13.66 -3.23
C ASP A 18 7.35 14.41 -4.15
N GLY A 19 6.87 15.39 -4.91
CA GLY A 19 7.66 16.23 -5.82
C GLY A 19 8.30 17.46 -5.18
N ALA A 20 8.62 17.42 -3.89
CA ALA A 20 9.07 18.58 -3.11
C ALA A 20 10.34 19.27 -3.68
N PHE A 21 11.26 18.49 -4.23
CA PHE A 21 12.47 19.03 -4.87
C PHE A 21 12.13 19.88 -6.11
N VAL A 22 11.27 19.36 -6.99
CA VAL A 22 10.81 20.08 -8.19
C VAL A 22 9.97 21.30 -7.80
N ALA A 23 9.12 21.17 -6.77
CA ALA A 23 8.34 22.27 -6.23
C ALA A 23 9.23 23.44 -5.77
N THR A 24 10.36 23.13 -5.12
CA THR A 24 11.34 24.15 -4.67
C THR A 24 11.95 24.90 -5.86
N ILE A 25 12.31 24.20 -6.94
CA ILE A 25 12.83 24.81 -8.16
C ILE A 25 11.79 25.74 -8.81
N VAL A 26 10.53 25.29 -8.89
CA VAL A 26 9.44 26.09 -9.46
C VAL A 26 9.24 27.39 -8.65
N LEU A 27 9.21 27.31 -7.32
CA LEU A 27 9.09 28.47 -6.45
C LEU A 27 10.27 29.44 -6.61
N LEU A 28 11.50 28.91 -6.73
CA LEU A 28 12.69 29.73 -6.95
C LEU A 28 12.58 30.49 -8.27
N VAL A 29 12.21 29.80 -9.36
CA VAL A 29 12.02 30.42 -10.68
C VAL A 29 10.92 31.48 -10.66
N LEU A 30 9.77 31.21 -10.03
CA LEU A 30 8.69 32.19 -9.85
C LEU A 30 9.14 33.40 -9.03
N GLY A 31 9.95 33.18 -7.99
CA GLY A 31 10.54 34.26 -7.19
C GLY A 31 11.46 35.16 -8.03
N VAL A 32 12.35 34.56 -8.82
CA VAL A 32 13.25 35.29 -9.73
C VAL A 32 12.47 36.09 -10.78
N ILE A 33 11.41 35.51 -11.36
CA ILE A 33 10.50 36.22 -12.26
C ILE A 33 9.89 37.43 -11.55
N ASN A 34 9.28 37.23 -10.39
CA ASN A 34 8.63 38.32 -9.66
C ASN A 34 9.62 39.46 -9.32
N VAL A 35 10.81 39.12 -8.80
CA VAL A 35 11.85 40.11 -8.49
C VAL A 35 12.30 40.89 -9.74
N ALA A 36 12.52 40.22 -10.86
CA ALA A 36 12.93 40.88 -12.11
C ALA A 36 11.84 41.82 -12.69
N PHE A 37 10.57 41.53 -12.42
CA PHE A 37 9.46 42.36 -12.87
C PHE A 37 9.12 43.50 -11.90
N ILE A 38 9.37 43.34 -10.60
CA ILE A 38 9.15 44.38 -9.58
C ILE A 38 10.20 45.48 -9.65
N PHE A 39 11.49 45.14 -9.78
CA PHE A 39 12.57 46.14 -9.78
C PHE A 39 12.90 46.61 -11.21
N GLU A 40 12.77 47.92 -11.46
CA GLU A 40 13.12 48.52 -12.76
C GLU A 40 14.60 48.35 -13.12
N ALA A 41 15.49 48.35 -12.12
CA ALA A 41 16.93 48.12 -12.32
C ALA A 41 17.24 46.73 -12.92
N LEU A 42 16.31 45.77 -12.82
CA LEU A 42 16.43 44.42 -13.37
C LEU A 42 15.67 44.25 -14.69
N ALA A 43 15.26 45.34 -15.36
CA ALA A 43 14.59 45.30 -16.65
C ALA A 43 15.29 44.43 -17.72
N PRO A 44 16.65 44.39 -17.82
CA PRO A 44 17.33 43.49 -18.76
C PRO A 44 17.07 42.01 -18.49
N LEU A 45 16.89 41.60 -17.22
CA LEU A 45 16.63 40.21 -16.86
C LEU A 45 15.29 39.72 -17.42
N ARG A 46 14.29 40.58 -17.61
CA ARG A 46 12.96 40.19 -18.10
C ARG A 46 12.99 39.45 -19.44
N TRP A 47 14.00 39.73 -20.27
CA TRP A 47 14.21 39.08 -21.57
C TRP A 47 14.97 37.75 -21.47
N ILE A 48 15.76 37.57 -20.41
CA ILE A 48 16.61 36.40 -20.18
C ILE A 48 15.88 35.35 -19.34
N VAL A 49 15.08 35.80 -18.37
CA VAL A 49 14.41 34.97 -17.37
C VAL A 49 13.57 33.84 -17.99
N PRO A 50 12.79 34.02 -19.08
CA PRO A 50 12.09 32.90 -19.70
C PRO A 50 13.03 31.81 -20.22
N GLY A 51 14.15 32.19 -20.85
CA GLY A 51 15.16 31.25 -21.32
C GLY A 51 15.91 30.57 -20.16
N LEU A 52 16.21 31.32 -19.09
CA LEU A 52 16.83 30.79 -17.89
C LEU A 52 15.92 29.78 -17.17
N ALA A 53 14.62 30.06 -17.10
CA ALA A 53 13.64 29.14 -16.54
C ALA A 53 13.62 27.81 -17.30
N LEU A 54 13.59 27.85 -18.64
CA LEU A 54 13.67 26.65 -19.46
C LEU A 54 15.00 25.91 -19.28
N MET A 55 16.12 26.64 -19.21
CA MET A 55 17.44 26.05 -18.94
C MET A 55 17.45 25.32 -17.58
N VAL A 56 16.87 25.92 -16.54
CA VAL A 56 16.81 25.29 -15.21
C VAL A 56 16.01 23.98 -15.26
N VAL A 57 14.85 23.98 -15.92
CA VAL A 57 13.96 22.81 -15.98
C VAL A 57 14.48 21.70 -16.90
N PHE A 58 15.02 22.06 -18.07
CA PHE A 58 15.39 21.08 -19.10
C PHE A 58 16.87 20.72 -19.12
N VAL A 59 17.74 21.51 -18.51
CA VAL A 59 19.19 21.26 -18.52
C VAL A 59 19.73 21.08 -17.11
N LEU A 60 19.53 22.07 -16.23
CA LEU A 60 20.09 22.02 -14.89
C LEU A 60 19.46 20.90 -14.06
N TYR A 61 18.14 20.72 -14.14
CA TYR A 61 17.44 19.65 -13.42
C TYR A 61 17.93 18.24 -13.82
N PRO A 62 17.99 17.84 -15.11
CA PRO A 62 18.54 16.54 -15.49
C PRO A 62 19.99 16.35 -15.03
N VAL A 63 20.83 17.38 -15.15
CA VAL A 63 22.24 17.32 -14.72
C VAL A 63 22.34 17.09 -13.21
N MET A 64 21.60 17.87 -12.40
CA MET A 64 21.58 17.68 -10.95
C MET A 64 21.03 16.31 -10.56
N ASN A 65 19.98 15.83 -11.24
CA ASN A 65 19.44 14.50 -11.01
C ASN A 65 20.47 13.41 -11.34
N THR A 66 21.21 13.51 -12.44
CA THR A 66 22.29 12.57 -12.77
C THR A 66 23.38 12.57 -11.71
N VAL A 67 23.79 13.74 -11.21
CA VAL A 67 24.76 13.84 -10.11
C VAL A 67 24.22 13.20 -8.84
N SER A 68 22.97 13.48 -8.46
CA SER A 68 22.33 12.87 -7.29
C SER A 68 22.26 11.34 -7.41
N VAL A 69 21.89 10.81 -8.58
CA VAL A 69 21.85 9.36 -8.85
C VAL A 69 23.24 8.75 -8.85
N ALA A 70 24.27 9.46 -9.31
CA ALA A 70 25.65 8.97 -9.29
C ALA A 70 26.23 8.84 -7.86
N LEU A 71 25.64 9.55 -6.89
CA LEU A 71 26.01 9.49 -5.46
C LEU A 71 25.16 8.49 -4.67
N THR A 72 24.28 7.73 -5.33
CA THR A 72 23.48 6.70 -4.68
C THR A 72 23.85 5.33 -5.20
N ASN A 73 23.50 4.29 -4.46
CA ASN A 73 23.58 2.89 -4.89
C ASN A 73 22.50 2.53 -5.92
N TYR A 74 21.92 3.51 -6.62
CA TYR A 74 20.78 3.31 -7.50
C TYR A 74 21.16 2.41 -8.68
N GLY A 75 20.72 1.15 -8.61
CA GLY A 75 21.09 0.07 -9.52
C GLY A 75 20.93 -1.30 -8.86
N ASN A 76 21.09 -2.39 -9.63
CA ASN A 76 21.19 -3.78 -9.15
C ASN A 76 20.26 -4.16 -7.97
N GLY A 77 18.95 -3.88 -8.06
CA GLY A 77 17.97 -4.25 -7.01
C GLY A 77 17.62 -3.14 -6.00
N HIS A 78 18.21 -1.94 -6.13
CA HIS A 78 17.97 -0.76 -5.28
C HIS A 78 17.20 0.33 -6.05
N LEU A 79 16.09 -0.05 -6.68
CA LEU A 79 15.29 0.86 -7.50
C LEU A 79 14.19 1.59 -6.72
N LEU A 80 13.83 1.06 -5.55
CA LEU A 80 12.74 1.56 -4.74
C LEU A 80 13.24 2.63 -3.76
N THR A 81 12.33 3.51 -3.34
CA THR A 81 12.57 4.30 -2.14
C THR A 81 12.50 3.41 -0.90
N LYS A 82 13.12 3.84 0.20
CA LYS A 82 13.06 3.11 1.48
C LYS A 82 11.62 2.82 1.91
N GLN A 83 10.73 3.81 1.80
CA GLN A 83 9.32 3.68 2.15
C GLN A 83 8.61 2.64 1.27
N GLN A 84 8.90 2.62 -0.04
CA GLN A 84 8.33 1.63 -0.96
C GLN A 84 8.82 0.22 -0.64
N ALA A 85 10.12 0.05 -0.35
CA ALA A 85 10.68 -1.24 0.05
C ALA A 85 10.05 -1.74 1.36
N ILE A 86 9.96 -0.87 2.39
CA ILE A 86 9.29 -1.20 3.66
C ILE A 86 7.83 -1.60 3.42
N ALA A 87 7.06 -0.80 2.66
CA ALA A 87 5.67 -1.11 2.36
C ALA A 87 5.53 -2.47 1.65
N GLN A 88 6.47 -2.82 0.77
CA GLN A 88 6.48 -4.14 0.13
C GLN A 88 6.77 -5.26 1.13
N PHE A 89 7.65 -5.07 2.10
CA PHE A 89 7.85 -6.04 3.18
C PHE A 89 6.62 -6.17 4.08
N GLU A 90 6.01 -5.06 4.49
CA GLU A 90 4.81 -5.04 5.34
C GLU A 90 3.57 -5.63 4.64
N SER A 91 3.56 -5.64 3.30
CA SER A 91 2.51 -6.31 2.51
C SER A 91 2.62 -7.84 2.50
N LYS A 92 3.72 -8.42 3.01
CA LYS A 92 3.87 -9.87 3.12
C LYS A 92 3.19 -10.35 4.40
N TYR A 93 2.37 -11.38 4.27
CA TYR A 93 1.65 -11.99 5.38
C TYR A 93 2.03 -13.46 5.52
N TYR A 94 2.04 -13.96 6.74
CA TYR A 94 2.18 -15.39 7.04
C TYR A 94 1.12 -15.81 8.07
N SER A 95 0.84 -17.11 8.12
CA SER A 95 -0.05 -17.69 9.11
C SER A 95 0.80 -18.36 10.20
N PRO A 96 0.81 -17.85 11.44
CA PRO A 96 1.58 -18.43 12.53
C PRO A 96 1.22 -19.89 12.80
N PRO A 97 2.17 -20.71 13.29
CA PRO A 97 1.85 -22.05 13.78
C PRO A 97 0.74 -21.99 14.85
N GLY A 98 -0.36 -22.70 14.62
CA GLY A 98 -1.53 -22.68 15.51
C GLY A 98 -2.54 -21.56 15.24
N ALA A 99 -2.37 -20.77 14.19
CA ALA A 99 -3.36 -19.79 13.78
C ALA A 99 -4.72 -20.47 13.46
N PRO A 100 -5.84 -19.94 13.97
CA PRO A 100 -7.15 -20.52 13.69
C PRO A 100 -7.42 -20.45 12.19
N THR A 101 -7.81 -21.60 11.63
CA THR A 101 -8.24 -21.71 10.24
C THR A 101 -9.74 -21.78 10.20
N TYR A 102 -10.35 -20.80 9.52
CA TYR A 102 -11.80 -20.72 9.40
C TYR A 102 -12.24 -21.49 8.18
N ALA A 103 -13.32 -22.26 8.33
CA ALA A 103 -14.07 -22.75 7.17
C ALA A 103 -14.88 -21.60 6.59
N TRP A 104 -15.03 -21.55 5.27
CA TRP A 104 -15.78 -20.46 4.65
C TRP A 104 -16.75 -20.92 3.56
N ARG A 105 -17.81 -20.13 3.37
CA ARG A 105 -18.77 -20.26 2.27
C ARG A 105 -19.07 -18.88 1.69
N ALA A 106 -19.04 -18.75 0.37
CA ALA A 106 -19.40 -17.50 -0.29
C ALA A 106 -20.90 -17.43 -0.55
N TYR A 107 -21.41 -16.22 -0.43
CA TYR A 107 -22.73 -15.81 -0.82
C TYR A 107 -22.59 -14.68 -1.82
N ARG A 108 -23.49 -14.63 -2.81
CA ARG A 108 -23.48 -13.61 -3.86
C ARG A 108 -24.85 -12.95 -3.96
N SER A 109 -24.85 -11.63 -4.14
CA SER A 109 -26.07 -10.88 -4.44
C SER A 109 -26.26 -10.70 -5.95
N SER A 110 -27.44 -10.22 -6.37
CA SER A 110 -27.74 -9.89 -7.76
C SER A 110 -26.79 -8.85 -8.36
N ASP A 111 -26.18 -8.04 -7.51
CA ASP A 111 -25.32 -6.91 -7.89
C ASP A 111 -23.82 -7.29 -7.92
N ASP A 112 -23.50 -8.59 -7.96
CA ASP A 112 -22.12 -9.13 -7.95
C ASP A 112 -21.27 -8.76 -6.73
N THR A 113 -21.94 -8.44 -5.61
CA THR A 113 -21.31 -8.32 -4.31
C THR A 113 -21.23 -9.67 -3.61
N PHE A 114 -20.15 -9.88 -2.87
CA PHE A 114 -19.87 -11.12 -2.16
C PHE A 114 -19.89 -10.92 -0.65
N LEU A 115 -20.46 -11.89 0.04
CA LEU A 115 -20.44 -12.00 1.49
C LEU A 115 -19.85 -13.36 1.86
N LEU A 116 -19.04 -13.42 2.91
CA LEU A 116 -18.41 -14.65 3.37
C LEU A 116 -19.04 -15.09 4.68
N TRP A 117 -19.53 -16.31 4.75
CA TRP A 117 -19.78 -16.97 6.02
C TRP A 117 -18.51 -17.66 6.46
N LEU A 118 -18.08 -17.40 7.69
CA LEU A 118 -16.87 -17.95 8.28
C LEU A 118 -17.25 -18.75 9.52
N THR A 119 -16.65 -19.92 9.69
CA THR A 119 -16.84 -20.75 10.88
C THR A 119 -15.48 -21.02 11.50
N ASP A 120 -15.30 -20.66 12.76
CA ASP A 120 -14.05 -20.91 13.48
C ASP A 120 -13.92 -22.39 13.90
N PRO A 121 -12.73 -22.83 14.34
CA PRO A 121 -12.53 -24.19 14.87
C PRO A 121 -13.38 -24.52 16.11
N GLN A 122 -13.89 -23.51 16.82
CA GLN A 122 -14.76 -23.64 17.98
C GLN A 122 -16.26 -23.76 17.61
N GLY A 123 -16.60 -23.68 16.31
CA GLY A 123 -17.95 -23.76 15.78
C GLY A 123 -18.73 -22.43 15.83
N GLN A 124 -18.11 -21.33 16.22
CA GLN A 124 -18.73 -20.00 16.15
C GLN A 124 -18.75 -19.53 14.70
N SER A 125 -19.87 -18.92 14.32
CA SER A 125 -20.08 -18.40 12.98
C SER A 125 -19.90 -16.89 12.95
N PHE A 126 -19.32 -16.40 11.86
CA PHE A 126 -19.06 -15.00 11.59
C PHE A 126 -19.44 -14.67 10.15
N ILE A 127 -19.75 -13.40 9.92
CA ILE A 127 -19.96 -12.85 8.58
C ILE A 127 -18.78 -11.95 8.27
N GLY A 128 -18.10 -12.27 7.17
CA GLY A 128 -17.02 -11.49 6.58
C GLY A 128 -17.52 -10.66 5.42
N ASP A 129 -17.28 -9.35 5.48
CA ASP A 129 -17.45 -8.41 4.38
C ASP A 129 -16.11 -7.69 4.16
N PRO A 130 -15.59 -7.63 2.91
CA PRO A 130 -14.36 -6.91 2.60
C PRO A 130 -14.31 -5.46 3.10
N LYS A 131 -15.46 -4.79 3.23
CA LYS A 131 -15.53 -3.38 3.66
C LYS A 131 -15.60 -3.23 5.18
N SER A 132 -16.34 -4.11 5.86
CA SER A 132 -16.64 -3.96 7.29
C SER A 132 -15.87 -4.95 8.19
N GLY A 133 -15.11 -5.88 7.60
CA GLY A 133 -14.35 -6.90 8.32
C GLY A 133 -15.22 -8.09 8.72
N ILE A 134 -14.92 -8.69 9.87
CA ILE A 134 -15.61 -9.87 10.39
C ILE A 134 -16.50 -9.48 11.58
N ALA A 135 -17.77 -9.90 11.54
CA ALA A 135 -18.73 -9.70 12.62
C ALA A 135 -19.33 -11.03 13.07
N ALA A 136 -19.49 -11.23 14.38
CA ALA A 136 -20.11 -12.44 14.93
C ALA A 136 -21.58 -12.56 14.49
N VAL A 137 -21.98 -13.76 14.08
CA VAL A 137 -23.36 -14.08 13.74
C VAL A 137 -24.19 -14.12 15.01
N ARG A 138 -25.31 -13.39 15.02
CA ARG A 138 -26.32 -13.49 16.07
C ARG A 138 -27.46 -14.38 15.61
N ALA A 139 -27.82 -15.39 16.40
CA ALA A 139 -28.79 -16.41 16.00
C ALA A 139 -30.21 -15.86 15.73
N ASP A 140 -30.51 -14.66 16.22
CA ASP A 140 -31.77 -13.93 16.10
C ASP A 140 -31.78 -12.90 14.94
N ASP A 141 -30.75 -12.88 14.09
CA ASP A 141 -30.69 -11.93 12.97
C ASP A 141 -31.77 -12.26 11.91
N PRO A 142 -32.71 -11.31 11.64
CA PRO A 142 -33.82 -11.55 10.72
C PRO A 142 -33.39 -11.69 9.25
N ARG A 143 -32.13 -11.41 8.93
CA ARG A 143 -31.60 -11.55 7.56
C ARG A 143 -31.42 -13.00 7.14
N PHE A 144 -31.36 -13.95 8.06
CA PHE A 144 -31.09 -15.35 7.72
C PHE A 144 -32.33 -16.08 7.22
N GLY A 145 -32.22 -16.63 6.02
CA GLY A 145 -33.22 -17.50 5.43
C GLY A 145 -33.20 -18.93 6.00
N PRO A 146 -33.97 -19.84 5.39
CA PRO A 146 -34.02 -21.24 5.81
C PRO A 146 -32.63 -21.88 5.74
N LYS A 147 -32.31 -22.71 6.74
CA LYS A 147 -31.05 -23.45 6.79
C LYS A 147 -31.04 -24.59 5.76
N ASP A 148 -29.86 -24.92 5.27
CA ASP A 148 -29.60 -26.11 4.47
C ASP A 148 -29.15 -27.30 5.34
N ASP A 149 -28.79 -28.40 4.68
CA ASP A 149 -28.36 -29.64 5.30
C ASP A 149 -27.02 -29.49 6.06
N ASP A 150 -26.22 -28.45 5.73
CA ASP A 150 -24.99 -28.09 6.44
C ASP A 150 -25.28 -27.21 7.68
N GLY A 151 -26.55 -26.89 7.95
CA GLY A 151 -26.97 -25.99 9.04
C GLY A 151 -26.71 -24.51 8.75
N LEU A 152 -26.37 -24.14 7.51
CA LEU A 152 -26.08 -22.78 7.08
C LEU A 152 -27.30 -22.15 6.41
N PRO A 153 -27.53 -20.82 6.54
CA PRO A 153 -28.63 -20.17 5.84
C PRO A 153 -28.46 -20.30 4.31
N LYS A 154 -29.50 -20.70 3.58
CA LYS A 154 -29.47 -20.71 2.10
C LYS A 154 -29.38 -19.29 1.53
N THR A 155 -29.95 -18.33 2.24
CA THR A 155 -29.92 -16.92 1.90
C THR A 155 -29.61 -16.06 3.12
N ILE A 156 -28.97 -14.92 2.88
CA ILE A 156 -28.69 -13.88 3.89
C ILE A 156 -29.12 -12.55 3.27
N GLY A 157 -30.30 -12.05 3.62
CA GLY A 157 -30.89 -10.88 2.98
C GLY A 157 -31.04 -11.05 1.46
N THR A 158 -30.31 -10.24 0.68
CA THR A 158 -30.28 -10.29 -0.79
C THR A 158 -29.19 -11.22 -1.35
N TYR A 159 -28.47 -11.93 -0.49
CA TYR A 159 -27.38 -12.80 -0.89
C TYR A 159 -27.82 -14.27 -0.86
N THR A 160 -27.38 -15.03 -1.86
CA THR A 160 -27.65 -16.47 -2.00
C THR A 160 -26.37 -17.26 -1.83
N LYS A 161 -26.41 -18.38 -1.09
CA LYS A 161 -25.26 -19.27 -0.90
C LYS A 161 -24.82 -19.84 -2.25
N LEU A 162 -23.53 -19.75 -2.55
CA LEU A 162 -22.94 -20.39 -3.71
C LEU A 162 -22.52 -21.83 -3.36
N SER A 163 -22.78 -22.76 -4.27
CA SER A 163 -22.21 -24.11 -4.21
C SER A 163 -20.71 -24.09 -4.53
N ARG A 164 -20.00 -25.17 -4.19
CA ARG A 164 -18.55 -25.29 -4.48
C ARG A 164 -18.22 -25.06 -5.96
N LEU A 165 -19.06 -25.60 -6.86
CA LEU A 165 -18.87 -25.47 -8.30
C LEU A 165 -19.04 -24.03 -8.78
N GLU A 166 -19.97 -23.28 -8.18
CA GLU A 166 -20.22 -21.88 -8.51
C GLU A 166 -19.18 -20.93 -7.95
N VAL A 167 -18.42 -21.34 -6.91
CA VAL A 167 -17.34 -20.53 -6.32
C VAL A 167 -16.08 -20.53 -7.18
N PHE A 168 -15.78 -21.62 -7.89
CA PHE A 168 -14.53 -21.77 -8.66
C PHE A 168 -14.21 -20.58 -9.59
N PRO A 169 -15.15 -20.05 -10.40
CA PRO A 169 -14.90 -18.90 -11.27
C PRO A 169 -14.52 -17.63 -10.52
N TYR A 170 -14.91 -17.50 -9.25
CA TYR A 170 -14.71 -16.32 -8.41
C TYR A 170 -13.55 -16.48 -7.42
N LEU A 171 -12.88 -17.64 -7.41
CA LEU A 171 -11.89 -17.95 -6.38
C LEU A 171 -10.75 -16.93 -6.35
N SER A 172 -10.22 -16.50 -7.50
CA SER A 172 -9.17 -15.49 -7.56
C SER A 172 -9.61 -14.15 -6.95
N THR A 173 -10.85 -13.74 -7.21
CA THR A 173 -11.44 -12.53 -6.61
C THR A 173 -11.56 -12.68 -5.09
N LEU A 174 -12.07 -13.84 -4.63
CA LEU A 174 -12.24 -14.11 -3.20
C LEU A 174 -10.88 -14.22 -2.46
N GLN A 175 -9.85 -14.78 -3.09
CA GLN A 175 -8.49 -14.84 -2.55
C GLN A 175 -7.82 -13.46 -2.41
N SER A 176 -8.26 -12.48 -3.21
CA SER A 176 -7.81 -11.08 -3.06
C SER A 176 -8.44 -10.39 -1.85
N PHE A 177 -9.52 -10.93 -1.30
CA PHE A 177 -10.19 -10.30 -0.16
C PHE A 177 -9.35 -10.42 1.10
N THR A 178 -9.28 -9.30 1.81
CA THR A 178 -8.59 -9.18 3.09
C THR A 178 -9.62 -8.78 4.13
N LEU A 179 -9.99 -9.73 4.99
CA LEU A 179 -10.99 -9.51 6.02
C LEU A 179 -10.30 -9.16 7.34
N GLN A 180 -10.60 -8.00 7.91
CA GLN A 180 -10.05 -7.59 9.20
C GLN A 180 -10.59 -8.49 10.33
N ALA A 181 -9.69 -9.06 11.12
CA ALA A 181 -9.97 -9.94 12.25
C ALA A 181 -9.28 -9.43 13.52
N PRO A 182 -9.74 -9.79 14.74
CA PRO A 182 -9.13 -9.32 15.99
C PRO A 182 -7.63 -9.63 16.13
N LEU A 183 -7.17 -10.74 15.54
CA LEU A 183 -5.79 -11.23 15.64
C LEU A 183 -4.97 -10.99 14.36
N GLY A 184 -5.50 -10.26 13.37
CA GLY A 184 -4.82 -10.04 12.09
C GLY A 184 -5.79 -9.88 10.93
N ILE A 185 -5.47 -10.49 9.80
CA ILE A 185 -6.36 -10.53 8.64
C ILE A 185 -6.68 -11.97 8.29
N LEU A 186 -7.89 -12.22 7.82
CA LEU A 186 -8.29 -13.53 7.33
C LEU A 186 -8.22 -13.52 5.80
N ARG A 187 -7.47 -14.49 5.26
CA ARG A 187 -7.23 -14.62 3.83
C ARG A 187 -7.69 -16.00 3.37
N ILE A 188 -8.34 -16.04 2.22
CA ILE A 188 -8.74 -17.30 1.59
C ILE A 188 -7.50 -17.90 0.93
N VAL A 189 -7.13 -19.12 1.32
CA VAL A 189 -6.01 -19.86 0.71
C VAL A 189 -6.50 -21.03 -0.15
N SER A 190 -7.64 -21.60 0.19
CA SER A 190 -8.29 -22.69 -0.57
C SER A 190 -9.81 -22.58 -0.46
N LEU A 191 -10.55 -23.47 -1.11
CA LEU A 191 -12.03 -23.51 -1.07
C LEU A 191 -12.63 -23.76 0.32
N ASP A 192 -11.84 -24.28 1.26
CA ASP A 192 -12.31 -24.65 2.59
C ASP A 192 -11.50 -24.03 3.73
N ALA A 193 -10.37 -23.38 3.41
CA ALA A 193 -9.49 -22.83 4.42
C ALA A 193 -9.30 -21.33 4.22
N ALA A 194 -9.56 -20.60 5.28
CA ALA A 194 -9.22 -19.21 5.43
C ALA A 194 -8.48 -18.99 6.77
N PRO A 195 -7.15 -19.20 6.81
CA PRO A 195 -6.36 -18.97 8.01
C PRO A 195 -6.26 -17.48 8.33
N VAL A 196 -6.12 -17.20 9.62
CA VAL A 196 -5.67 -15.88 10.08
C VAL A 196 -4.19 -15.73 9.72
N ALA A 197 -3.88 -14.61 9.09
CA ALA A 197 -2.54 -14.20 8.71
C ALA A 197 -2.21 -12.86 9.37
N ILE A 198 -0.95 -12.69 9.74
CA ILE A 198 -0.41 -11.44 10.27
C ILE A 198 0.73 -10.97 9.38
N ALA A 199 1.02 -9.67 9.42
CA ALA A 199 2.15 -9.11 8.70
C ALA A 199 3.42 -9.86 9.11
N LYS A 200 4.16 -10.38 8.12
CA LYS A 200 5.41 -11.11 8.34
C LYS A 200 6.49 -10.19 8.83
N TYR A 201 6.60 -9.01 8.24
CA TYR A 201 7.59 -8.01 8.62
C TYR A 201 6.94 -6.84 9.32
N ALA A 202 7.64 -6.28 10.30
CA ALA A 202 7.27 -5.03 10.95
C ALA A 202 8.47 -4.11 11.05
N TYR A 203 8.33 -2.89 10.55
CA TYR A 203 9.38 -1.90 10.60
C TYR A 203 9.35 -1.08 11.89
N ASP A 204 10.50 -0.93 12.52
CA ASP A 204 10.71 -0.06 13.68
C ASP A 204 11.46 1.20 13.24
N PRO A 205 10.78 2.36 13.16
CA PRO A 205 11.40 3.61 12.69
C PRO A 205 12.40 4.21 13.67
N VAL A 206 12.34 3.84 14.96
CA VAL A 206 13.25 4.38 15.99
C VAL A 206 14.62 3.71 15.88
N ARG A 207 14.61 2.39 15.65
CA ARG A 207 15.84 1.58 15.56
C ARG A 207 16.35 1.40 14.13
N ASP A 208 15.56 1.81 13.14
CA ASP A 208 15.77 1.53 11.71
C ASP A 208 15.98 0.03 11.42
N VAL A 209 15.07 -0.79 11.96
CA VAL A 209 15.13 -2.25 11.91
C VAL A 209 13.83 -2.80 11.33
N LEU A 210 13.95 -3.77 10.42
CA LEU A 210 12.85 -4.60 9.99
C LEU A 210 12.87 -5.91 10.78
N VAL A 211 11.78 -6.24 11.47
CA VAL A 211 11.68 -7.46 12.28
C VAL A 211 10.82 -8.48 11.54
N ASP A 212 11.37 -9.67 11.28
CA ASP A 212 10.59 -10.82 10.82
C ASP A 212 9.88 -11.46 12.02
N ARG A 213 8.55 -11.39 12.05
CA ARG A 213 7.71 -11.94 13.10
C ARG A 213 7.61 -13.47 13.03
N GLU A 214 7.91 -14.07 11.89
CA GLU A 214 7.91 -15.53 11.72
C GLU A 214 9.13 -16.17 12.41
N THR A 215 10.30 -15.59 12.19
CA THR A 215 11.59 -16.13 12.67
C THR A 215 12.12 -15.41 13.92
N GLY A 216 11.65 -14.19 14.19
CA GLY A 216 12.19 -13.30 15.22
C GLY A 216 13.46 -12.56 14.79
N THR A 217 13.91 -12.74 13.53
CA THR A 217 15.15 -12.14 13.04
C THR A 217 15.01 -10.63 12.84
N GLU A 218 15.97 -9.87 13.34
CA GLU A 218 16.10 -8.43 13.11
C GLU A 218 17.04 -8.15 11.93
N TYR A 219 16.58 -7.35 10.98
CA TYR A 219 17.34 -6.90 9.82
C TYR A 219 17.60 -5.40 9.94
N ARG A 220 18.88 -5.02 9.91
CA ARG A 220 19.32 -3.62 9.95
C ARG A 220 19.54 -3.11 8.55
N ASN A 221 19.25 -1.83 8.35
CA ASN A 221 19.62 -1.14 7.13
C ASN A 221 21.15 -0.98 7.05
N LEU A 222 21.75 -1.64 6.04
CA LEU A 222 23.15 -1.48 5.64
C LEU A 222 23.16 -1.05 4.17
N ASP A 223 23.54 0.20 3.91
CA ASP A 223 23.69 0.79 2.58
C ASP A 223 22.52 0.50 1.62
N GLY A 224 21.30 0.59 2.12
CA GLY A 224 20.09 0.39 1.33
C GLY A 224 19.58 -1.05 1.24
N THR A 225 20.20 -1.99 1.95
CA THR A 225 19.72 -3.37 2.08
C THR A 225 19.41 -3.70 3.54
N PHE A 226 18.31 -4.41 3.77
CA PHE A 226 18.00 -4.93 5.10
C PHE A 226 18.75 -6.25 5.33
N THR A 227 19.71 -6.24 6.25
CA THR A 227 20.63 -7.35 6.48
C THR A 227 20.58 -7.82 7.94
N ALA A 228 20.46 -9.13 8.14
CA ALA A 228 20.47 -9.74 9.46
C ALA A 228 21.90 -9.89 10.01
N ALA A 229 22.02 -10.14 11.32
CA ALA A 229 23.32 -10.29 11.99
C ALA A 229 24.17 -11.46 11.47
N ASN A 230 23.54 -12.45 10.82
CA ASN A 230 24.20 -13.59 10.18
C ASN A 230 24.68 -13.28 8.75
N GLY A 231 24.45 -12.08 8.23
CA GLY A 231 24.77 -11.67 6.86
C GLY A 231 23.69 -11.99 5.82
N GLU A 232 22.51 -12.47 6.23
CA GLU A 232 21.39 -12.69 5.31
C GLU A 232 20.77 -11.36 4.86
N GLU A 233 20.70 -11.16 3.55
CA GLU A 233 20.16 -9.95 2.91
C GLU A 233 18.73 -10.16 2.41
N LEU A 234 17.87 -9.17 2.64
CA LEU A 234 16.50 -9.18 2.14
C LEU A 234 16.37 -8.37 0.85
N ALA A 235 15.70 -8.98 -0.12
CA ALA A 235 15.25 -8.32 -1.35
C ALA A 235 13.75 -7.95 -1.28
N PRO A 236 13.34 -6.80 -1.84
CA PRO A 236 14.19 -5.82 -2.56
C PRO A 236 14.95 -4.86 -1.62
N GLY A 237 16.06 -4.31 -2.13
CA GLY A 237 16.75 -3.18 -1.51
C GLY A 237 16.12 -1.84 -1.89
N PHE A 238 16.68 -0.76 -1.38
CA PHE A 238 16.27 0.61 -1.66
C PHE A 238 17.45 1.55 -1.91
N SER A 239 17.19 2.61 -2.66
CA SER A 239 18.18 3.63 -2.96
C SER A 239 18.61 4.36 -1.68
N SER A 240 19.91 4.39 -1.42
CA SER A 240 20.57 5.14 -0.36
C SER A 240 21.75 5.92 -0.94
N PHE A 241 22.09 7.04 -0.30
CA PHE A 241 23.33 7.76 -0.61
C PHE A 241 24.53 6.93 -0.13
N VAL A 242 25.59 6.92 -0.93
CA VAL A 242 26.85 6.19 -0.70
C VAL A 242 28.02 7.17 -0.67
#